data_AF-A0A7D9DDM6-F1
#
_entry.id   AF-A0A7D9DDM6-F1
#
_cell.length_a   1.000
_cell.length_b   1.000
_cell.length_c   1.000
_cell.angle_alpha   90.00
_cell.angle_beta   90.00
_cell.angle_gamma   90.00
#
_symmetry.space_group_name_H-M   'P 1'
#
loop_
_entity.id
_entity.type
_entity.pdbx_description
1 polymer ?
#
loop_
_entity_poly.entity_id
_entity_poly.type
_entity_poly.pdbx_seq_one_letter_code
_entity_poly.pdbx_strand_id
1 'polypeptide(L)'
;MQVRKEAENVKPLQLGFSNELDAASDMIRVLDHLMPKAQFLLYEAKKFKSMNNYACCWAKNNSVFLREQDNTRKVKISELEDLRKLAASANDDPDK
;
A
#
# COMPACT_ATOMS: atom_id res chain seq x y z
N MET A 1 -19.75 10.95 -15.81
CA MET A 1 -18.69 10.78 -14.78
C MET A 1 -17.39 10.50 -15.49
N GLN A 2 -16.40 11.40 -15.42
CA GLN A 2 -15.11 11.19 -16.04
C GLN A 2 -14.30 10.27 -15.12
N VAL A 3 -14.22 8.99 -15.48
CA VAL A 3 -13.33 8.04 -14.79
C VAL A 3 -11.92 8.57 -15.01
N ARG A 4 -11.24 9.02 -13.94
CA ARG A 4 -9.81 9.30 -14.04
C ARG A 4 -9.17 7.99 -14.49
N LYS A 5 -8.58 7.95 -15.69
CA LYS A 5 -7.76 6.81 -16.11
C LYS A 5 -6.68 6.67 -15.05
N GLU A 6 -6.69 5.55 -14.33
CA GLU A 6 -5.58 5.21 -13.46
C GLU A 6 -4.35 5.12 -14.36
N ALA A 7 -3.32 5.91 -14.08
CA ALA A 7 -2.10 5.99 -14.90
C ALA A 7 -1.28 4.68 -14.90
N GLU A 8 -1.81 3.63 -14.27
CA GLU A 8 -1.15 2.38 -13.99
C GLU A 8 -1.35 1.30 -15.08
N ASN A 9 -2.21 1.53 -16.08
CA ASN A 9 -2.49 0.56 -17.15
C ASN A 9 -2.60 1.25 -18.52
N VAL A 10 -1.46 1.75 -19.01
CA VAL A 10 -1.39 2.46 -20.31
C VAL A 10 -0.65 1.60 -21.32
N LYS A 11 -1.16 1.52 -22.55
CA LYS A 11 -0.45 0.80 -23.63
C LYS A 11 0.82 1.56 -24.04
N PRO A 12 1.93 0.86 -24.36
CA PRO A 12 3.13 1.49 -24.90
C PRO A 12 2.84 2.49 -26.04
N LEU A 13 1.98 2.12 -26.98
CA LEU A 13 1.64 2.98 -28.11
C LEU A 13 0.99 4.31 -27.69
N GLN A 14 0.21 4.33 -26.61
CA GLN A 14 -0.45 5.54 -26.10
C GLN A 14 0.54 6.54 -25.49
N LEU A 15 1.76 6.10 -25.16
CA LEU A 15 2.85 6.94 -24.66
C LEU A 15 3.87 7.27 -25.74
N GLY A 16 3.63 6.87 -26.99
CA GLY A 16 4.54 7.13 -28.12
C GLY A 16 5.71 6.15 -28.24
N PHE A 17 5.64 4.98 -27.60
CA PHE A 17 6.62 3.91 -27.81
C PHE A 17 6.39 3.16 -29.13
N SER A 18 7.38 2.38 -29.57
CA SER A 18 7.33 1.63 -30.83
C SER A 18 6.27 0.52 -30.83
N ASN A 19 5.75 0.19 -32.01
CA ASN A 19 4.80 -0.91 -32.20
C ASN A 19 5.38 -2.27 -31.78
N GLU A 20 6.71 -2.44 -31.90
CA GLU A 20 7.43 -3.63 -31.44
C GLU A 20 7.31 -3.80 -29.92
N LEU A 21 7.41 -2.69 -29.16
CA LEU A 21 7.26 -2.72 -27.71
C LEU A 21 5.80 -2.93 -27.29
N ASP A 22 4.83 -2.36 -28.04
CA ASP A 22 3.39 -2.58 -27.81
C ASP A 22 2.99 -4.04 -28.06
N ALA A 23 3.59 -4.69 -29.07
CA ALA A 23 3.36 -6.10 -29.35
C ALA A 23 4.04 -7.03 -28.32
N ALA A 24 5.16 -6.60 -27.74
CA ALA A 24 5.94 -7.39 -26.76
C ALA A 24 5.49 -7.19 -25.30
N SER A 25 4.80 -6.08 -24.99
CA SER A 25 4.39 -5.72 -23.63
C SER A 25 2.90 -5.44 -23.56
N ASP A 26 2.18 -6.17 -22.70
CA ASP A 26 0.73 -6.07 -22.60
C ASP A 26 0.27 -4.68 -22.07
N MET A 27 0.95 -4.16 -21.05
CA MET A 27 0.70 -2.84 -20.44
C MET A 27 1.96 -2.27 -19.78
N ILE A 28 2.07 -0.94 -19.78
CA ILE A 28 3.04 -0.20 -18.94
C ILE A 28 2.38 0.15 -17.62
N ARG A 29 3.05 -0.21 -16.52
CA ARG A 29 2.64 0.12 -15.16
C ARG A 29 3.47 1.27 -14.61
N VAL A 30 2.83 2.43 -14.41
CA VAL A 30 3.41 3.54 -13.66
C VAL A 30 2.97 3.39 -12.21
N LEU A 31 3.92 3.04 -11.35
CA LEU A 31 3.69 2.91 -9.92
C LEU A 31 4.33 4.09 -9.19
N ASP A 32 3.64 4.65 -8.20
CA ASP A 32 4.21 5.67 -7.33
C ASP A 32 5.48 5.13 -6.65
N HIS A 33 6.59 5.85 -6.78
CA HIS A 33 7.81 5.51 -6.08
C HIS A 33 7.62 5.75 -4.58
N LEU A 34 7.70 4.66 -3.81
CA LEU A 34 7.67 4.75 -2.35
C LEU A 34 9.04 5.23 -1.85
N MET A 35 9.08 6.35 -1.11
CA MET A 35 10.32 6.87 -0.54
C MET A 35 10.98 5.82 0.38
N PRO A 36 12.32 5.78 0.50
CA PRO A 36 13.02 4.77 1.32
C PRO A 36 12.48 4.65 2.76
N LYS A 37 12.14 5.79 3.40
CA LYS A 37 11.49 5.81 4.72
C LYS A 37 10.16 5.06 4.72
N ALA A 38 9.32 5.27 3.71
CA ALA A 38 8.03 4.62 3.59
C ALA A 38 8.16 3.13 3.18
N GLN A 39 9.19 2.75 2.43
CA GLN A 39 9.51 1.34 2.17
C GLN A 39 9.86 0.60 3.46
N PHE A 40 10.72 1.19 4.29
CA PHE A 40 11.07 0.64 5.59
C PHE A 40 9.85 0.51 6.50
N LEU A 41 9.00 1.55 6.57
CA LEU A 41 7.75 1.49 7.32
C LEU A 41 6.78 0.42 6.80
N LEU A 42 6.66 0.26 5.48
CA LEU A 42 5.80 -0.77 4.89
C LEU A 42 6.28 -2.17 5.27
N TYR A 43 7.59 -2.39 5.27
CA TYR A 43 8.19 -3.65 5.69
C TYR A 43 7.88 -3.98 7.15
N GLU A 44 8.11 -3.03 8.06
CA GLU A 44 7.80 -3.21 9.48
C GLU A 44 6.29 -3.34 9.75
N ALA A 45 5.44 -2.58 9.06
CA ALA A 45 3.99 -2.70 9.16
C ALA A 45 3.48 -4.06 8.65
N LYS A 46 4.11 -4.66 7.64
CA LYS A 46 3.77 -6.01 7.17
C LYS A 46 4.13 -7.08 8.20
N LYS A 47 5.28 -6.96 8.88
CA LYS A 47 5.60 -7.84 10.02
C LYS A 47 4.58 -7.70 11.13
N PHE A 48 4.27 -6.46 11.51
CA PHE A 48 3.28 -6.14 12.52
C PHE A 48 1.91 -6.75 12.19
N LYS A 49 1.48 -6.64 10.92
CA LYS A 49 0.25 -7.25 10.42
C LYS A 49 0.22 -8.76 10.70
N SER A 50 1.28 -9.48 10.33
CA SER A 50 1.36 -10.93 10.52
C SER A 50 1.38 -11.33 12.00
N MET A 51 2.03 -10.55 12.86
CA MET A 51 2.09 -10.85 14.30
C MET A 51 0.78 -10.56 15.04
N ASN A 52 0.01 -9.58 14.58
CA ASN A 52 -1.20 -9.11 15.26
C ASN A 52 -2.50 -9.44 14.52
N ASN A 53 -2.45 -10.30 13.49
CA ASN A 53 -3.60 -10.76 12.70
C ASN A 53 -4.45 -9.63 12.06
N TYR A 54 -3.81 -8.56 11.59
CA TYR A 54 -4.51 -7.53 10.82
C TYR A 54 -4.90 -8.09 9.45
N ALA A 55 -6.08 -7.72 8.93
CA ALA A 55 -6.58 -8.18 7.63
C ALA A 55 -5.67 -7.74 6.47
N CYS A 56 -5.33 -6.44 6.40
CA CYS A 56 -4.54 -5.90 5.28
C CYS A 56 -3.57 -4.77 5.65
N CYS A 57 -2.50 -4.69 4.86
CA CYS A 57 -1.43 -3.69 4.93
C CYS A 57 -1.05 -3.29 3.51
N TRP A 58 -1.06 -1.99 3.21
CA TRP A 58 -0.73 -1.49 1.87
C TRP A 58 -0.14 -0.08 1.93
N ALA A 59 0.49 0.32 0.83
CA ALA A 59 0.95 1.69 0.65
C ALA A 59 0.13 2.40 -0.45
N LYS A 60 -0.12 3.69 -0.25
CA LYS A 60 -0.75 4.57 -1.25
C LYS A 60 -0.27 6.00 -1.04
N ASN A 61 0.09 6.70 -2.12
CA ASN A 61 0.56 8.10 -2.09
C ASN A 61 1.69 8.31 -1.05
N ASN A 62 2.70 7.46 -1.08
CA ASN A 62 3.82 7.47 -0.13
C ASN A 62 3.44 7.34 1.36
N SER A 63 2.25 6.83 1.67
CA SER A 63 1.78 6.57 3.02
C SER A 63 1.48 5.09 3.20
N VAL A 64 1.76 4.55 4.39
CA VAL A 64 1.47 3.16 4.75
C VAL A 64 0.17 3.11 5.54
N PHE A 65 -0.66 2.12 5.27
CA PHE A 65 -1.94 1.91 5.94
C PHE A 65 -2.08 0.48 6.43
N LEU A 66 -2.70 0.34 7.60
CA LEU A 66 -3.11 -0.92 8.20
C LEU A 66 -4.62 -0.94 8.38
N ARG A 67 -5.23 -2.12 8.32
CA ARG A 67 -6.62 -2.33 8.70
C ARG A 67 -6.75 -3.66 9.41
N GLU A 68 -7.43 -3.63 10.54
CA GLU A 68 -7.55 -4.78 11.44
C GLU A 68 -8.50 -5.84 10.88
N GLN A 69 -9.68 -5.45 10.42
CA GLN A 69 -10.68 -6.32 9.79
C GLN A 69 -11.26 -5.62 8.55
N ASP A 70 -11.83 -6.34 7.60
CA ASP A 70 -12.23 -5.75 6.31
C ASP A 70 -13.21 -4.58 6.42
N ASN A 71 -14.05 -4.57 7.46
CA ASN A 71 -15.04 -3.52 7.74
C ASN A 71 -14.55 -2.41 8.68
N THR A 72 -13.31 -2.47 9.20
CA THR A 72 -12.79 -1.44 10.11
C THR A 72 -12.13 -0.28 9.37
N ARG A 73 -11.99 0.84 10.08
CA ARG A 73 -11.30 2.01 9.54
C ARG A 73 -9.83 1.68 9.30
N LYS A 74 -9.29 2.21 8.21
CA LYS A 74 -7.85 2.14 7.95
C LYS A 74 -7.11 3.09 8.90
N VAL A 75 -6.01 2.63 9.45
CA VAL A 75 -5.07 3.41 10.26
C VAL A 75 -3.89 3.79 9.39
N LYS A 76 -3.51 5.07 9.39
CA LYS A 76 -2.32 5.54 8.69
C LYS A 76 -1.11 5.38 9.60
N ILE A 77 -0.07 4.73 9.10
CA ILE A 77 1.22 4.57 9.78
C ILE A 77 2.19 5.57 9.18
N SER A 78 2.59 6.56 9.98
CA SER A 78 3.53 7.60 9.57
C SER A 78 4.91 7.35 10.15
N GLU A 79 4.98 6.70 11.31
CA GLU A 79 6.22 6.37 12.03
C GLU A 79 6.15 5.00 12.70
N LEU A 80 7.30 4.46 13.12
CA LEU A 80 7.36 3.19 13.86
C LEU A 80 6.63 3.27 15.22
N GLU A 81 6.59 4.45 15.82
CA GLU A 81 5.91 4.66 17.11
C GLU A 81 4.40 4.43 17.00
N ASP A 82 3.81 4.66 15.82
CA ASP A 82 2.40 4.36 15.58
C ASP A 82 2.13 2.85 15.72
N LEU A 83 3.04 2.00 15.23
CA LEU A 83 2.93 0.54 15.38
C LEU A 83 3.05 0.11 16.85
N ARG A 84 3.91 0.78 17.63
CA ARG A 84 4.09 0.50 19.06
C ARG A 84 2.85 0.88 19.86
N LYS A 85 2.26 2.04 19.58
CA LYS A 85 1.01 2.48 20.20
C LYS A 85 -0.13 1.51 19.92
N LEU A 86 -0.23 1.01 18.68
CA LEU A 86 -1.21 -0.01 18.31
C LEU A 86 -0.99 -1.34 19.04
N ALA A 87 0.27 -1.72 19.28
CA ALA A 87 0.59 -2.89 20.08
C ALA A 87 0.14 -2.71 21.54
N ALA A 88 0.39 -1.54 22.12
CA ALA A 88 0.02 -1.24 23.50
C ALA A 88 -1.51 -1.25 23.69
N SER A 89 -2.26 -0.60 22.79
CA SER A 89 -3.72 -0.59 22.87
C SER A 89 -4.36 -1.96 22.69
N ALA A 90 -3.71 -2.88 21.98
CA ALA A 90 -4.20 -4.25 21.80
C ALA A 90 -3.99 -5.15 23.02
N ASN A 91 -3.08 -4.78 23.94
CA ASN A 91 -2.79 -5.54 25.15
C ASN A 91 -3.60 -5.10 26.39
N ASP A 92 -4.30 -3.95 26.30
CA ASP A 92 -5.15 -3.41 27.37
C ASP A 92 -6.63 -3.84 27.25
N ASP A 93 -6.98 -4.69 26.29
CA ASP A 93 -8.32 -5.29 26.17
C ASP A 93 -8.40 -6.59 27.02
N PRO A 94 -9.13 -6.60 28.16
CA PRO A 94 -9.11 -7.71 29.11
C PRO A 94 -9.99 -8.92 28.74
N ASP A 95 -10.61 -8.94 27.55
CA ASP A 95 -11.60 -9.95 27.14
C ASP A 95 -11.23 -10.70 25.83
N LYS A 96 -9.95 -11.03 25.65
CA LYS A 96 -9.49 -11.90 24.55
C LYS A 96 -9.19 -13.33 24.99
#